data_AF-A0A2E5V8F7-F1
#
_entry.id   AF-A0A2E5V8F7-F1
#
_cell.length_a   1.000
_cell.length_b   1.000
_cell.length_c   1.000
_cell.angle_alpha   90.00
_cell.angle_beta   90.00
_cell.angle_gamma   90.00
#
_symmetry.space_group_name_H-M   'P 1'
#
loop_
_entity.id
_entity.type
_entity.pdbx_description
1 polymer ?
#
loop_
_entity_poly.entity_id
_entity_poly.type
_entity_poly.pdbx_seq_one_letter_code
_entity_poly.pdbx_strand_id
1 'polypeptide(L)'
;MHSKTKFYDLFTRHLPSNIVTNLSDKDQYDIYFEQFSLLALEEMHNYSTDERLYDYFEYNAFSSIEDTKSYMKKLIDRMSGDKDTRVSTYWLIRRKSDKHLIGTAGLIDFNFIRQSIEWGYGIDPELWGQGYILQIQEILKNYVFNVLELNRIHGVTMITNKRTIESILAAGFQNEGIARDYYCKNDAFIDGWRYAMTKHDYKEQEKSFSKGNQDDIKLDDVISIVSSILPDEDISHKTTMRNTTSWDSLNHMLIILAIKEKLDINLSPSDIAEATSIKRILKIANKIK
;
A
#
# COMPACT_ATOMS: atom_id res chain seq x y z
N MET A 1 -3.86 23.43 -8.59
CA MET A 1 -4.82 23.34 -7.48
C MET A 1 -6.21 23.46 -8.07
N HIS A 2 -6.98 22.40 -7.99
CA HIS A 2 -8.35 22.38 -8.50
C HIS A 2 -9.24 23.40 -7.79
N SER A 3 -10.31 23.84 -8.46
CA SER A 3 -11.40 24.51 -7.75
C SER A 3 -11.97 23.56 -6.69
N LYS A 4 -12.47 24.10 -5.58
CA LYS A 4 -13.03 23.30 -4.48
C LYS A 4 -14.07 22.30 -4.99
N THR A 5 -14.98 22.75 -5.86
CA THR A 5 -15.99 21.89 -6.50
C THR A 5 -15.38 20.75 -7.33
N LYS A 6 -14.34 21.03 -8.12
CA LYS A 6 -13.66 19.98 -8.91
C LYS A 6 -12.94 18.98 -8.01
N PHE A 7 -12.33 19.43 -6.92
CA PHE A 7 -11.72 18.54 -5.93
C PHE A 7 -12.75 17.57 -5.34
N TYR A 8 -13.89 18.06 -4.85
CA TYR A 8 -14.90 17.19 -4.26
C TYR A 8 -15.55 16.27 -5.29
N ASP A 9 -15.73 16.69 -6.54
CA ASP A 9 -16.17 15.77 -7.61
C ASP A 9 -15.20 14.60 -7.77
N LEU A 10 -13.89 14.88 -7.88
CA LEU A 10 -12.85 13.86 -7.95
C LEU A 10 -12.87 12.95 -6.72
N PHE A 11 -12.84 13.54 -5.53
CA PHE A 11 -12.77 12.82 -4.25
C PHE A 11 -14.00 11.96 -3.93
N THR A 12 -15.16 12.31 -4.47
CA THR A 12 -16.44 11.64 -4.17
C THR A 12 -16.85 10.62 -5.24
N ARG A 13 -16.54 10.88 -6.52
CA ARG A 13 -17.09 10.11 -7.65
C ARG A 13 -16.05 9.32 -8.42
N HIS A 14 -14.77 9.67 -8.34
CA HIS A 14 -13.75 9.02 -9.15
C HIS A 14 -13.02 7.95 -8.37
N LEU A 15 -12.78 6.82 -9.03
CA LEU A 15 -12.03 5.70 -8.48
C LEU A 15 -10.53 5.91 -8.68
N PRO A 16 -9.67 5.60 -7.69
CA PRO A 16 -8.22 5.70 -7.82
C PRO A 16 -7.65 4.99 -9.05
N SER A 17 -8.16 3.80 -9.38
CA SER A 17 -7.68 2.97 -10.49
C SER A 17 -8.12 3.43 -11.88
N ASN A 18 -9.08 4.34 -12.01
CA ASN A 18 -9.61 4.77 -13.31
C ASN A 18 -8.85 5.97 -13.91
N ILE A 19 -7.98 6.61 -13.13
CA ILE A 19 -7.25 7.84 -13.51
C ILE A 19 -5.74 7.54 -13.49
N VAL A 20 -5.38 6.44 -14.11
CA VAL A 20 -3.99 6.17 -14.46
C VAL A 20 -3.71 6.96 -15.73
N THR A 21 -2.90 8.01 -15.61
CA THR A 21 -2.69 9.04 -16.65
C THR A 21 -1.86 8.56 -17.84
N ASN A 22 -1.15 7.44 -17.71
CA ASN A 22 -0.40 6.82 -18.80
C ASN A 22 -1.01 5.47 -19.21
N LEU A 23 -1.20 5.29 -20.53
CA LEU A 23 -1.72 4.05 -21.12
C LEU A 23 -0.81 2.83 -20.85
N SER A 24 0.48 3.03 -20.52
CA SER A 24 1.43 1.97 -20.15
C SER A 24 1.19 1.35 -18.77
N ASP A 25 0.48 2.06 -17.88
CA ASP A 25 0.42 1.72 -16.45
C ASP A 25 -0.90 0.99 -16.09
N LYS A 26 -1.87 0.96 -17.01
CA LYS A 26 -3.15 0.25 -16.81
C LYS A 26 -3.01 -1.27 -16.68
N ASP A 27 -1.95 -1.83 -17.26
CA ASP A 27 -1.62 -3.26 -17.22
C ASP A 27 -0.62 -3.62 -16.11
N GLN A 28 -0.18 -2.65 -15.30
CA GLN A 28 0.89 -2.85 -14.31
C GLN A 28 0.41 -3.44 -12.98
N TYR A 29 -0.85 -3.19 -12.60
CA TYR A 29 -1.40 -3.65 -11.33
C TYR A 29 -2.37 -4.82 -11.52
N ASP A 30 -2.32 -5.79 -10.62
CA ASP A 30 -3.23 -6.95 -10.59
C ASP A 30 -4.57 -6.64 -9.92
N ILE A 31 -4.74 -5.40 -9.44
CA ILE A 31 -5.91 -4.97 -8.66
C ILE A 31 -6.62 -3.77 -9.29
N TYR A 32 -7.88 -3.60 -8.92
CA TYR A 32 -8.64 -2.38 -9.20
C TYR A 32 -9.49 -1.98 -7.99
N PHE A 33 -9.82 -0.69 -7.91
CA PHE A 33 -10.68 -0.14 -6.88
C PHE A 33 -12.12 -0.19 -7.38
N GLU A 34 -13.02 -0.64 -6.52
CA GLU A 34 -14.46 -0.72 -6.77
C GLU A 34 -15.20 0.16 -5.76
N GLN A 35 -16.33 0.72 -6.17
CA GLN A 35 -17.15 1.52 -5.28
C GLN A 35 -17.57 0.70 -4.06
N PHE A 36 -17.37 1.26 -2.86
CA PHE A 36 -17.74 0.57 -1.63
C PHE A 36 -19.25 0.39 -1.53
N SER A 37 -19.69 -0.84 -1.27
CA SER A 37 -21.10 -1.22 -1.32
C SER A 37 -21.39 -2.43 -0.43
N LEU A 38 -22.61 -2.48 0.13
CA LEU A 38 -23.12 -3.62 0.90
C LEU A 38 -23.30 -4.89 0.06
N LEU A 39 -23.20 -4.81 -1.28
CA LEU A 39 -23.23 -5.98 -2.14
C LEU A 39 -22.07 -6.95 -1.86
N ALA A 40 -20.94 -6.44 -1.35
CA ALA A 40 -19.78 -7.24 -0.99
C ALA A 40 -19.82 -7.77 0.46
N LEU A 41 -20.98 -7.73 1.13
CA LEU A 41 -21.10 -8.09 2.55
C LEU A 41 -20.61 -9.50 2.84
N GLU A 42 -21.09 -10.49 2.09
CA GLU A 42 -20.70 -11.90 2.30
C GLU A 42 -19.21 -12.09 2.06
N GLU A 43 -18.68 -11.49 1.00
CA GLU A 43 -17.26 -11.58 0.65
C GLU A 43 -16.36 -10.92 1.69
N MET A 44 -16.76 -9.75 2.21
CA MET A 44 -16.04 -9.06 3.27
C MET A 44 -16.13 -9.83 4.59
N HIS A 45 -17.27 -10.47 4.85
CA HIS A 45 -17.46 -11.27 6.05
C HIS A 45 -16.43 -12.41 6.13
N ASN A 46 -16.14 -13.07 4.99
CA ASN A 46 -15.22 -14.20 4.91
C ASN A 46 -13.85 -13.96 5.54
N TYR A 47 -13.28 -12.76 5.40
CA TYR A 47 -11.97 -12.43 5.98
C TYR A 47 -12.07 -11.55 7.24
N SER A 48 -13.22 -10.91 7.49
CA SER A 48 -13.40 -10.06 8.68
C SER A 48 -13.60 -10.84 9.99
N THR A 49 -13.73 -12.16 9.92
CA THR A 49 -13.74 -13.04 11.09
C THR A 49 -12.35 -13.51 11.48
N ASP A 50 -11.34 -13.25 10.65
CA ASP A 50 -9.96 -13.68 10.90
C ASP A 50 -9.26 -12.76 11.90
N GLU A 51 -8.90 -13.29 13.07
CA GLU A 51 -8.25 -12.53 14.15
C GLU A 51 -6.95 -11.85 13.73
N ARG A 52 -6.19 -12.43 12.78
CA ARG A 52 -4.92 -11.87 12.31
C ARG A 52 -5.12 -10.48 11.70
N LEU A 53 -6.25 -10.24 11.03
CA LEU A 53 -6.56 -8.92 10.46
C LEU A 53 -6.55 -7.83 11.54
N TYR A 54 -6.94 -8.18 12.76
CA TYR A 54 -7.21 -7.24 13.85
C TYR A 54 -6.02 -7.05 14.80
N ASP A 55 -4.88 -7.72 14.56
CA ASP A 55 -3.66 -7.61 15.37
C ASP A 55 -3.25 -6.16 15.63
N TYR A 56 -3.46 -5.29 14.64
CA TYR A 56 -3.13 -3.86 14.71
C TYR A 56 -4.34 -2.92 14.59
N PHE A 57 -5.54 -3.44 14.87
CA PHE A 57 -6.76 -2.65 15.04
C PHE A 57 -7.06 -2.43 16.53
N GLU A 58 -7.79 -1.35 16.83
CA GLU A 58 -8.26 -0.98 18.18
C GLU A 58 -9.51 -1.76 18.61
N TYR A 59 -9.93 -2.75 17.83
CA TYR A 59 -11.10 -3.58 18.09
C TYR A 59 -10.84 -5.02 17.66
N ASN A 60 -11.65 -5.94 18.17
CA ASN A 60 -11.53 -7.37 17.92
C ASN A 60 -12.20 -7.80 16.61
N ALA A 61 -11.89 -9.02 16.18
CA ALA A 61 -12.49 -9.65 15.02
C ALA A 61 -14.02 -9.69 15.09
N PHE A 62 -14.66 -9.60 13.93
CA PHE A 62 -16.10 -9.69 13.85
C PHE A 62 -16.55 -11.12 14.10
N SER A 63 -17.58 -11.30 14.93
CA SER A 63 -18.07 -12.64 15.29
C SER A 63 -19.27 -13.05 14.44
N SER A 64 -19.95 -12.08 13.82
CA SER A 64 -21.17 -12.30 13.03
C SER A 64 -21.17 -11.48 11.74
N ILE A 65 -21.99 -11.90 10.77
CA ILE A 65 -22.21 -11.13 9.55
C ILE A 65 -22.89 -9.78 9.84
N GLU A 66 -23.66 -9.70 10.93
CA GLU A 66 -24.25 -8.48 11.45
C GLU A 66 -23.18 -7.47 11.90
N ASP A 67 -22.09 -7.92 12.53
CA ASP A 67 -20.96 -7.06 12.91
C ASP A 67 -20.29 -6.47 11.66
N THR A 68 -20.01 -7.32 10.66
CA THR A 68 -19.47 -6.88 9.36
C THR A 68 -20.41 -5.88 8.69
N LYS A 69 -21.72 -6.16 8.67
CA LYS A 69 -22.73 -5.27 8.08
C LYS A 69 -22.81 -3.93 8.81
N SER A 70 -22.74 -3.93 10.14
CA SER A 70 -22.72 -2.73 10.96
C SER A 70 -21.49 -1.87 10.65
N TYR A 71 -20.32 -2.52 10.56
CA TYR A 71 -19.07 -1.86 10.17
C TYR A 71 -19.16 -1.24 8.76
N MET A 72 -19.63 -1.99 7.76
CA MET A 72 -19.78 -1.48 6.40
C MET A 72 -20.75 -0.29 6.34
N LYS A 73 -21.86 -0.33 7.07
CA LYS A 73 -22.78 0.82 7.18
C LYS A 73 -22.09 2.03 7.80
N LYS A 74 -21.33 1.84 8.88
CA LYS A 74 -20.53 2.91 9.50
C LYS A 74 -19.55 3.55 8.51
N LEU A 75 -18.91 2.76 7.64
CA LEU A 75 -18.04 3.30 6.59
C LEU A 75 -18.82 4.09 5.53
N ILE A 76 -20.00 3.62 5.14
CA ILE A 76 -20.91 4.36 4.23
C ILE A 76 -21.35 5.68 4.86
N ASP A 77 -21.68 5.69 6.14
CA ASP A 77 -22.08 6.90 6.87
C ASP A 77 -20.92 7.88 7.03
N ARG A 78 -19.69 7.40 7.25
CA ARG A 78 -18.47 8.24 7.25
C ARG A 78 -18.17 8.88 5.89
N MET A 79 -18.61 8.23 4.82
CA MET A 79 -18.58 8.79 3.47
C MET A 79 -19.74 9.77 3.21
N SER A 80 -20.61 10.05 4.17
CA SER A 80 -21.62 11.09 3.97
C SER A 80 -20.96 12.45 3.70
N GLY A 81 -21.72 13.34 3.05
CA GLY A 81 -21.20 14.61 2.53
C GLY A 81 -20.95 14.55 1.02
N ASP A 82 -21.20 15.68 0.38
CA ASP A 82 -21.22 15.81 -1.08
C ASP A 82 -20.14 16.76 -1.59
N LYS A 83 -20.43 18.06 -1.69
CA LYS A 83 -19.68 19.04 -2.50
C LYS A 83 -18.64 19.81 -1.71
N ASP A 84 -18.72 19.78 -0.38
CA ASP A 84 -17.89 20.61 0.50
C ASP A 84 -17.62 20.02 1.89
N THR A 85 -18.27 18.92 2.26
CA THR A 85 -18.26 18.40 3.64
C THR A 85 -17.70 17.00 3.77
N ARG A 86 -17.56 16.27 2.65
CA ARG A 86 -17.01 14.92 2.70
C ARG A 86 -15.56 14.94 3.16
N VAL A 87 -15.24 14.15 4.18
CA VAL A 87 -13.87 14.02 4.70
C VAL A 87 -13.31 12.61 4.56
N SER A 88 -14.11 11.66 4.06
CA SER A 88 -13.67 10.28 3.88
C SER A 88 -14.29 9.64 2.64
N THR A 89 -13.51 8.79 1.99
CA THR A 89 -13.95 7.88 0.92
C THR A 89 -13.29 6.52 1.12
N TYR A 90 -14.07 5.45 1.01
CA TYR A 90 -13.62 4.06 1.07
C TYR A 90 -13.96 3.34 -0.24
N TRP A 91 -13.20 2.29 -0.52
CA TRP A 91 -13.33 1.45 -1.70
C TRP A 91 -13.15 -0.02 -1.34
N LEU A 92 -13.78 -0.88 -2.13
CA LEU A 92 -13.45 -2.30 -2.19
C LEU A 92 -12.25 -2.46 -3.12
N ILE A 93 -11.41 -3.46 -2.85
CA ILE A 93 -10.22 -3.76 -3.66
C ILE A 93 -10.39 -5.15 -4.25
N ARG A 94 -10.35 -5.23 -5.57
CA ARG A 94 -10.65 -6.45 -6.32
C ARG A 94 -9.45 -6.89 -7.11
N ARG A 95 -9.21 -8.20 -7.14
CA ARG A 95 -8.23 -8.80 -8.05
C ARG A 95 -8.77 -8.80 -9.48
N LYS A 96 -7.98 -8.38 -10.46
CA LYS A 96 -8.40 -8.35 -11.87
C LYS A 96 -8.65 -9.74 -12.44
N SER A 97 -7.84 -10.73 -12.08
CA SER A 97 -7.85 -12.06 -12.70
C SER A 97 -9.16 -12.82 -12.49
N ASP A 98 -9.79 -12.65 -11.33
CA ASP A 98 -10.98 -13.42 -10.92
C ASP A 98 -12.03 -12.61 -10.16
N LYS A 99 -11.84 -11.29 -10.02
CA LYS A 99 -12.73 -10.36 -9.30
C LYS A 99 -12.85 -10.67 -7.81
N HIS A 100 -11.96 -11.48 -7.25
CA HIS A 100 -11.96 -11.79 -5.83
C HIS A 100 -11.78 -10.53 -4.98
N LEU A 101 -12.57 -10.38 -3.91
CA LEU A 101 -12.41 -9.29 -2.96
C LEU A 101 -11.14 -9.50 -2.14
N ILE A 102 -10.16 -8.63 -2.34
CA ILE A 102 -8.89 -8.69 -1.63
C ILE A 102 -8.99 -7.97 -0.27
N GLY A 103 -9.76 -6.89 -0.20
CA GLY A 103 -9.79 -6.05 0.97
C GLY A 103 -10.47 -4.72 0.75
N THR A 104 -10.14 -3.75 1.60
CA THR A 104 -10.67 -2.38 1.57
C THR A 104 -9.55 -1.37 1.73
N ALA A 105 -9.73 -0.20 1.13
CA ALA A 105 -8.85 0.95 1.32
C ALA A 105 -9.70 2.21 1.45
N GLY A 106 -9.15 3.23 2.09
CA GLY A 106 -9.81 4.52 2.22
C GLY A 106 -8.84 5.66 2.39
N LEU A 107 -9.33 6.84 2.04
CA LEU A 107 -8.77 8.12 2.40
C LEU A 107 -9.69 8.74 3.45
N ILE A 108 -9.14 9.11 4.60
CA ILE A 108 -9.88 9.58 5.78
C ILE A 108 -9.31 10.88 6.31
N ASP A 109 -10.08 11.55 7.17
CA ASP A 109 -9.70 12.81 7.83
C ASP A 109 -9.13 13.86 6.88
N PHE A 110 -9.72 13.97 5.69
CA PHE A 110 -9.34 14.98 4.72
C PHE A 110 -9.45 16.38 5.32
N ASN A 111 -8.36 17.14 5.22
CA ASN A 111 -8.31 18.53 5.64
C ASN A 111 -7.99 19.45 4.47
N PHE A 112 -9.00 20.20 4.01
CA PHE A 112 -8.87 21.12 2.89
C PHE A 112 -7.87 22.26 3.16
N ILE A 113 -7.79 22.77 4.38
CA ILE A 113 -6.88 23.90 4.69
C ILE A 113 -5.43 23.42 4.70
N ARG A 114 -5.17 22.26 5.32
CA ARG A 114 -3.83 21.66 5.39
C ARG A 114 -3.41 20.97 4.11
N GLN A 115 -4.33 20.75 3.17
CA GLN A 115 -4.11 19.98 1.96
C GLN A 115 -3.51 18.60 2.27
N SER A 116 -4.05 17.97 3.32
CA SER A 116 -3.56 16.71 3.86
C SER A 116 -4.68 15.69 3.98
N ILE A 117 -4.30 14.43 3.90
CA ILE A 117 -5.23 13.32 4.06
C ILE A 117 -4.53 12.15 4.73
N GLU A 118 -5.29 11.37 5.49
CA GLU A 118 -4.85 10.09 6.00
C GLU A 118 -5.31 8.97 5.07
N TRP A 119 -4.55 7.89 5.01
CA TRP A 119 -4.93 6.69 4.30
C TRP A 119 -5.01 5.48 5.22
N GLY A 120 -5.83 4.51 4.86
CA GLY A 120 -5.93 3.24 5.56
C GLY A 120 -6.30 2.13 4.60
N TYR A 121 -5.82 0.93 4.87
CA TYR A 121 -6.15 -0.25 4.08
C TYR A 121 -6.08 -1.51 4.96
N GLY A 122 -6.99 -2.44 4.70
CA GLY A 122 -7.07 -3.75 5.34
C GLY A 122 -7.28 -4.81 4.27
N ILE A 123 -6.45 -5.84 4.28
CA ILE A 123 -6.42 -6.91 3.28
C ILE A 123 -6.65 -8.23 3.98
N ASP A 124 -7.40 -9.12 3.35
CA ASP A 124 -7.54 -10.51 3.77
C ASP A 124 -6.18 -11.11 4.16
N PRO A 125 -6.02 -11.61 5.41
CA PRO A 125 -4.78 -12.23 5.87
C PRO A 125 -4.25 -13.36 4.98
N GLU A 126 -5.11 -14.10 4.28
CA GLU A 126 -4.69 -15.16 3.34
C GLU A 126 -3.99 -14.61 2.09
N LEU A 127 -4.17 -13.33 1.79
CA LEU A 127 -3.58 -12.65 0.63
C LEU A 127 -2.35 -11.81 0.98
N TRP A 128 -1.89 -11.90 2.22
CA TRP A 128 -0.69 -11.24 2.68
C TRP A 128 0.57 -11.76 1.98
N GLY A 129 1.56 -10.89 1.80
CA GLY A 129 2.81 -11.21 1.11
C GLY A 129 2.74 -11.38 -0.41
N GLN A 130 1.58 -11.12 -1.02
CA GLN A 130 1.40 -11.19 -2.47
C GLN A 130 1.59 -9.83 -3.19
N GLY A 131 2.16 -8.83 -2.50
CA GLY A 131 2.44 -7.51 -3.09
C GLY A 131 1.24 -6.55 -3.18
N TYR A 132 0.01 -6.97 -2.85
CA TYR A 132 -1.18 -6.12 -2.98
C TYR A 132 -1.13 -4.81 -2.18
N ILE A 133 -0.55 -4.81 -0.97
CA ILE A 133 -0.41 -3.59 -0.15
C ILE A 133 0.38 -2.52 -0.91
N LEU A 134 1.49 -2.90 -1.54
CA LEU A 134 2.35 -1.97 -2.28
C LEU A 134 1.62 -1.41 -3.51
N GLN A 135 0.86 -2.25 -4.22
CA GLN A 135 0.03 -1.80 -5.35
C GLN A 135 -1.04 -0.79 -4.88
N ILE A 136 -1.67 -1.03 -3.73
CA ILE A 136 -2.65 -0.11 -3.14
C ILE A 136 -2.01 1.22 -2.78
N GLN A 137 -0.84 1.19 -2.13
CA GLN A 137 -0.08 2.38 -1.75
C GLN A 137 0.28 3.23 -2.99
N GLU A 138 0.73 2.62 -4.09
CA GLU A 138 1.05 3.39 -5.32
C GLU A 138 -0.16 4.01 -5.97
N ILE A 139 -1.23 3.22 -6.13
CA ILE A 139 -2.46 3.72 -6.74
C ILE A 139 -2.99 4.90 -5.92
N LEU A 140 -2.98 4.80 -4.58
CA LEU A 140 -3.41 5.90 -3.70
C LEU A 140 -2.45 7.09 -3.72
N LYS A 141 -1.12 6.88 -3.73
CA LYS A 141 -0.13 7.96 -3.88
C LYS A 141 -0.38 8.78 -5.14
N ASN A 142 -0.45 8.10 -6.29
CA ASN A 142 -0.70 8.74 -7.57
C ASN A 142 -2.05 9.49 -7.53
N TYR A 143 -3.10 8.84 -7.03
CA TYR A 143 -4.40 9.48 -6.93
C TYR A 143 -4.37 10.73 -6.04
N VAL A 144 -3.72 10.69 -4.87
CA VAL A 144 -3.67 11.85 -3.97
C VAL A 144 -2.81 13.00 -4.52
N PHE A 145 -1.61 12.72 -5.04
CA PHE A 145 -0.68 13.76 -5.46
C PHE A 145 -0.92 14.31 -6.87
N ASN A 146 -1.34 13.45 -7.80
CA ASN A 146 -1.51 13.81 -9.21
C ASN A 146 -2.96 14.08 -9.59
N VAL A 147 -3.92 13.38 -8.98
CA VAL A 147 -5.36 13.57 -9.30
C VAL A 147 -6.02 14.55 -8.34
N LEU A 148 -5.91 14.32 -7.03
CA LEU A 148 -6.47 15.24 -6.02
C LEU A 148 -5.60 16.47 -5.81
N GLU A 149 -4.37 16.45 -6.30
CA GLU A 149 -3.35 17.50 -6.19
C GLU A 149 -3.02 17.93 -4.75
N LEU A 150 -3.28 17.09 -3.74
CA LEU A 150 -3.00 17.40 -2.33
C LEU A 150 -1.50 17.51 -2.06
N ASN A 151 -1.16 18.14 -0.94
CA ASN A 151 0.22 18.33 -0.55
C ASN A 151 0.78 17.16 0.26
N ARG A 152 -0.07 16.37 0.94
CA ARG A 152 0.40 15.45 1.97
C ARG A 152 -0.50 14.24 2.18
N ILE A 153 0.13 13.07 2.27
CA ILE A 153 -0.45 11.85 2.85
C ILE A 153 0.24 11.60 4.18
N HIS A 154 -0.51 11.21 5.21
CA HIS A 154 0.04 10.80 6.49
C HIS A 154 -0.68 9.59 7.06
N GLY A 155 -0.14 9.09 8.17
CA GLY A 155 -0.81 8.10 8.98
C GLY A 155 -0.05 7.80 10.27
N VAL A 156 -0.61 6.89 11.04
CA VAL A 156 -0.02 6.37 12.27
C VAL A 156 -0.32 4.89 12.34
N THR A 157 0.66 4.10 12.79
CA THR A 157 0.48 2.68 13.05
C THR A 157 1.07 2.33 14.41
N MET A 158 0.60 1.26 15.05
CA MET A 158 1.22 0.79 16.31
C MET A 158 2.72 0.56 16.10
N ILE A 159 3.57 1.02 17.02
CA ILE A 159 5.04 0.92 16.88
C ILE A 159 5.54 -0.53 16.74
N THR A 160 4.74 -1.48 17.21
CA THR A 160 4.99 -2.93 17.11
C THR A 160 4.65 -3.49 15.73
N ASN A 161 3.93 -2.76 14.87
CA ASN A 161 3.54 -3.18 13.52
C ASN A 161 4.69 -3.02 12.52
N LYS A 162 5.75 -3.81 12.74
CA LYS A 162 6.97 -3.77 11.91
C LYS A 162 6.66 -3.95 10.43
N ARG A 163 5.73 -4.84 10.09
CA ARG A 163 5.36 -5.10 8.69
C ARG A 163 4.78 -3.87 8.00
N THR A 164 3.86 -3.15 8.64
CA THR A 164 3.33 -1.90 8.07
C THR A 164 4.44 -0.85 7.99
N ILE A 165 5.23 -0.68 9.05
CA ILE A 165 6.35 0.29 9.08
C ILE A 165 7.29 0.07 7.88
N GLU A 166 7.77 -1.15 7.66
CA GLU A 166 8.67 -1.47 6.54
C GLU A 166 8.02 -1.20 5.18
N SER A 167 6.75 -1.57 4.99
CA SER A 167 6.05 -1.29 3.74
C SER A 167 5.85 0.22 3.48
N ILE A 168 5.57 1.00 4.53
CA ILE A 168 5.42 2.45 4.45
C ILE A 168 6.76 3.12 4.10
N LEU A 169 7.85 2.71 4.76
CA LEU A 169 9.19 3.21 4.47
C LEU A 169 9.59 2.92 3.02
N ALA A 170 9.33 1.71 2.54
CA ALA A 170 9.65 1.35 1.16
C ALA A 170 8.76 2.03 0.12
N ALA A 171 7.52 2.38 0.46
CA ALA A 171 6.69 3.23 -0.39
C ALA A 171 7.25 4.66 -0.52
N GLY A 172 8.24 5.03 0.29
CA GLY A 172 8.97 6.30 0.26
C GLY A 172 8.53 7.31 1.33
N PHE A 173 7.73 6.88 2.32
CA PHE A 173 7.31 7.73 3.43
C PHE A 173 8.42 7.87 4.46
N GLN A 174 8.38 8.96 5.21
CA GLN A 174 9.34 9.27 6.26
C GLN A 174 8.71 9.18 7.64
N ASN A 175 9.51 8.77 8.63
CA ASN A 175 9.14 8.81 10.04
C ASN A 175 9.06 10.26 10.54
N GLU A 176 7.99 10.61 11.24
CA GLU A 176 7.80 11.93 11.85
C GLU A 176 7.74 11.90 13.38
N GLY A 177 8.01 10.74 13.98
CA GLY A 177 8.17 10.57 15.41
C GLY A 177 7.18 9.59 16.04
N ILE A 178 7.24 9.49 17.36
CA ILE A 178 6.43 8.58 18.17
C ILE A 178 5.40 9.38 18.96
N ALA A 179 4.13 9.01 18.80
CA ALA A 179 3.05 9.43 19.68
C ALA A 179 2.97 8.45 20.86
N ARG A 180 3.36 8.90 22.04
CA ARG A 180 3.34 8.08 23.26
C ARG A 180 1.90 7.76 23.66
N ASP A 181 1.66 6.51 24.07
CA ASP A 181 0.35 6.02 24.53
C ASP A 181 -0.81 6.38 23.58
N TYR A 182 -0.56 6.27 22.27
CA TYR A 182 -1.49 6.73 21.25
C TYR A 182 -2.71 5.80 21.09
N TYR A 183 -2.48 4.49 21.15
CA TYR A 183 -3.54 3.47 21.04
C TYR A 183 -3.85 2.88 22.41
N CYS A 184 -5.11 2.48 22.61
CA CYS A 184 -5.52 1.65 23.74
C CYS A 184 -6.12 0.35 23.21
N LYS A 185 -5.49 -0.78 23.54
CA LYS A 185 -5.96 -2.12 23.14
C LYS A 185 -5.84 -3.06 24.33
N ASN A 186 -6.93 -3.74 24.67
CA ASN A 186 -6.99 -4.67 25.81
C ASN A 186 -6.45 -4.03 27.12
N ASP A 187 -6.89 -2.78 27.39
CA ASP A 187 -6.48 -1.96 28.54
C ASP A 187 -4.97 -1.66 28.63
N ALA A 188 -4.22 -1.91 27.55
CA ALA A 188 -2.81 -1.55 27.43
C ALA A 188 -2.63 -0.40 26.43
N PHE A 189 -1.82 0.59 26.83
CA PHE A 189 -1.42 1.67 25.94
C PHE A 189 -0.25 1.23 25.05
N ILE A 190 -0.31 1.62 23.79
CA ILE A 190 0.70 1.30 22.77
C ILE A 190 1.06 2.58 22.03
N ASP A 191 2.36 2.82 21.89
CA ASP A 191 2.89 3.95 21.13
C ASP A 191 2.52 3.86 19.64
N GLY A 192 2.26 5.02 19.04
CA GLY A 192 2.00 5.17 17.61
C GLY A 192 3.20 5.71 16.87
N TRP A 193 3.63 5.00 15.83
CA TRP A 193 4.66 5.43 14.88
C TRP A 193 4.02 6.29 13.79
N ARG A 194 4.39 7.57 13.74
CA ARG A 194 3.83 8.55 12.78
C ARG A 194 4.69 8.65 11.54
N TYR A 195 4.04 8.80 10.40
CA TYR A 195 4.72 8.93 9.12
C TYR A 195 3.97 9.85 8.17
N ALA A 196 4.71 10.38 7.20
CA ALA A 196 4.12 11.15 6.11
C ALA A 196 4.97 11.10 4.83
N MET A 197 4.30 11.45 3.73
CA MET A 197 4.91 11.79 2.45
C MET A 197 4.30 13.11 1.99
N THR A 198 5.15 14.04 1.58
CA THR A 198 4.73 15.28 0.94
C THR A 198 4.76 15.17 -0.58
N LYS A 199 4.09 16.11 -1.25
CA LYS A 199 4.14 16.24 -2.71
C LYS A 199 5.56 16.49 -3.23
N HIS A 200 6.40 17.12 -2.40
CA HIS A 200 7.82 17.29 -2.72
C HIS A 200 8.53 15.95 -2.75
N ASP A 201 8.42 15.17 -1.66
CA ASP A 201 9.04 13.83 -1.55
C ASP A 201 8.59 12.92 -2.71
N TYR A 202 7.29 12.93 -3.02
CA TYR A 202 6.73 12.17 -4.14
C TYR A 202 7.38 12.53 -5.48
N LYS A 203 7.53 13.82 -5.78
CA LYS A 203 8.17 14.30 -7.02
C LYS A 203 9.67 14.01 -7.07
N GLU A 204 10.36 14.04 -5.93
CA GLU A 204 11.77 13.64 -5.87
C GLU A 204 11.92 12.14 -6.12
N GLN A 205 11.02 11.32 -5.58
CA GLN A 205 10.95 9.89 -5.83
C GLN A 205 10.80 9.61 -7.34
N GLU A 206 9.84 10.25 -8.02
CA GLU A 206 9.63 10.11 -9.48
C GLU A 206 10.88 10.47 -10.31
N LYS A 207 11.60 11.54 -9.93
CA LYS A 207 12.86 11.92 -10.61
C LYS A 207 13.97 10.90 -10.39
N SER A 208 14.04 10.29 -9.21
CA SER A 208 15.06 9.28 -8.90
C SER A 208 14.85 7.98 -9.69
N PHE A 209 13.61 7.66 -10.06
CA PHE A 209 13.28 6.54 -10.95
C PHE A 209 13.63 6.79 -12.43
N SER A 210 14.03 8.02 -12.79
CA SER A 210 14.27 8.43 -14.19
C SER A 210 15.75 8.60 -14.54
N LYS A 211 16.68 8.19 -13.68
CA LYS A 211 18.13 8.30 -13.87
C LYS A 211 18.81 6.94 -13.68
N GLY A 212 19.20 6.28 -14.77
CA GLY A 212 20.06 5.08 -14.75
C GLY A 212 21.45 5.33 -15.37
N ASN A 213 22.45 4.58 -14.88
CA ASN A 213 23.86 4.55 -15.31
C ASN A 213 24.12 3.39 -16.31
N GLN A 214 25.25 3.47 -17.04
CA GLN A 214 25.53 2.87 -18.36
C GLN A 214 25.85 1.36 -18.50
N ASP A 215 25.81 0.53 -17.45
CA ASP A 215 26.14 -0.92 -17.58
C ASP A 215 24.96 -1.82 -17.20
N ASP A 216 24.75 -2.97 -17.85
CA ASP A 216 23.66 -3.93 -17.50
C ASP A 216 23.90 -4.60 -16.13
N ILE A 217 22.84 -4.82 -15.34
CA ILE A 217 22.92 -5.66 -14.13
C ILE A 217 23.02 -7.12 -14.54
N LYS A 218 23.94 -7.84 -13.89
CA LYS A 218 24.12 -9.26 -14.11
C LYS A 218 23.27 -10.07 -13.12
N LEU A 219 22.89 -11.26 -13.56
CA LEU A 219 22.16 -12.22 -12.75
C LEU A 219 22.87 -12.52 -11.41
N ASP A 220 24.20 -12.61 -11.43
CA ASP A 220 25.01 -12.92 -10.25
C ASP A 220 24.97 -11.79 -9.21
N ASP A 221 24.83 -10.54 -9.62
CA ASP A 221 24.69 -9.40 -8.71
C ASP A 221 23.39 -9.54 -7.90
N VAL A 222 22.27 -9.86 -8.58
CA VAL A 222 20.97 -10.08 -7.94
C VAL A 222 21.01 -11.29 -7.01
N ILE A 223 21.59 -12.42 -7.46
CA ILE A 223 21.73 -13.63 -6.63
C ILE A 223 22.55 -13.34 -5.37
N SER A 224 23.67 -12.62 -5.49
CA SER A 224 24.52 -12.25 -4.36
C SER A 224 23.77 -11.41 -3.33
N ILE A 225 22.98 -10.44 -3.78
CA ILE A 225 22.16 -9.60 -2.90
C ILE A 225 21.13 -10.43 -2.15
N VAL A 226 20.35 -11.26 -2.87
CA VAL A 226 19.31 -12.08 -2.23
C VAL A 226 19.91 -13.11 -1.27
N SER A 227 21.04 -13.73 -1.62
CA SER A 227 21.76 -14.67 -0.74
C SER A 227 22.23 -14.00 0.55
N SER A 228 22.58 -12.70 0.50
CA SER A 228 23.00 -11.97 1.70
C SER A 228 21.85 -11.69 2.69
N ILE A 229 20.60 -11.70 2.21
CA ILE A 229 19.41 -11.52 3.04
C ILE A 229 18.81 -12.87 3.47
N LEU A 230 18.97 -13.89 2.63
CA LEU A 230 18.47 -15.25 2.83
C LEU A 230 19.64 -16.25 2.94
N PRO A 231 20.47 -16.19 4.01
CA PRO A 231 21.72 -16.94 4.09
C PRO A 231 21.55 -18.47 4.17
N ASP A 232 20.37 -18.93 4.62
CA ASP A 232 20.08 -20.36 4.80
C ASP A 232 19.41 -21.00 3.58
N GLU A 233 19.19 -20.26 2.49
CA GLU A 233 18.52 -20.72 1.29
C GLU A 233 19.51 -20.93 0.12
N ASP A 234 19.26 -21.93 -0.72
CA ASP A 234 20.01 -22.12 -1.96
C ASP A 234 19.45 -21.21 -3.07
N ILE A 235 20.02 -19.99 -3.17
CA ILE A 235 19.55 -18.97 -4.11
C ILE A 235 20.11 -19.22 -5.51
N SER A 236 19.20 -19.30 -6.48
CA SER A 236 19.52 -19.46 -7.89
C SER A 236 18.57 -18.64 -8.77
N HIS A 237 18.80 -18.65 -10.09
CA HIS A 237 17.90 -18.02 -11.06
C HIS A 237 16.46 -18.56 -11.07
N LYS A 238 16.18 -19.68 -10.39
CA LYS A 238 14.84 -20.28 -10.25
C LYS A 238 14.15 -19.91 -8.94
N THR A 239 14.84 -19.19 -8.05
CA THR A 239 14.32 -18.79 -6.75
C THR A 239 13.25 -17.72 -6.92
N THR A 240 12.13 -17.95 -6.23
CA THR A 240 10.94 -17.11 -6.17
C THR A 240 10.44 -17.05 -4.73
N MET A 241 9.63 -16.05 -4.40
CA MET A 241 8.94 -16.01 -3.10
C MET A 241 8.08 -17.26 -2.84
N ARG A 242 7.56 -17.88 -3.90
CA ARG A 242 6.65 -19.03 -3.77
C ARG A 242 7.36 -20.34 -3.41
N ASN A 243 8.64 -20.48 -3.76
CA ASN A 243 9.41 -21.71 -3.56
C ASN A 243 10.57 -21.54 -2.57
N THR A 244 10.58 -20.45 -1.80
CA THR A 244 11.64 -20.13 -0.84
C THR A 244 10.98 -19.79 0.48
N THR A 245 11.17 -20.62 1.50
CA THR A 245 10.38 -20.54 2.74
C THR A 245 10.65 -19.26 3.51
N SER A 246 11.92 -18.85 3.60
CA SER A 246 12.30 -17.61 4.29
C SER A 246 12.05 -16.34 3.46
N TRP A 247 11.67 -16.45 2.18
CA TRP A 247 11.36 -15.27 1.36
C TRP A 247 9.92 -14.78 1.57
N ASP A 248 9.64 -14.36 2.81
CA ASP A 248 8.37 -13.77 3.22
C ASP A 248 8.29 -12.27 2.87
N SER A 249 7.24 -11.59 3.35
CA SER A 249 7.07 -10.15 3.11
C SER A 249 8.20 -9.31 3.69
N LEU A 250 8.73 -9.68 4.85
CA LEU A 250 9.76 -8.92 5.54
C LEU A 250 11.09 -9.02 4.79
N ASN A 251 11.50 -10.26 4.50
CA ASN A 251 12.73 -10.50 3.76
C ASN A 251 12.63 -10.01 2.31
N HIS A 252 11.45 -10.01 1.72
CA HIS A 252 11.23 -9.36 0.44
C HIS A 252 11.54 -7.86 0.52
N MET A 253 11.07 -7.14 1.55
CA MET A 253 11.41 -5.73 1.71
C MET A 253 12.90 -5.50 1.95
N LEU A 254 13.56 -6.36 2.75
CA LEU A 254 15.00 -6.29 2.98
C LEU A 254 15.81 -6.51 1.68
N ILE A 255 15.38 -7.45 0.82
CA ILE A 255 15.98 -7.65 -0.50
C ILE A 255 15.88 -6.38 -1.34
N ILE A 256 14.71 -5.72 -1.32
CA ILE A 256 14.44 -4.53 -2.11
C ILE A 256 15.26 -3.34 -1.63
N LEU A 257 15.38 -3.16 -0.32
CA LEU A 257 16.28 -2.17 0.28
C LEU A 257 17.75 -2.45 -0.10
N ALA A 258 18.18 -3.71 -0.04
CA ALA A 258 19.54 -4.09 -0.42
C ALA A 258 19.82 -3.90 -1.92
N ILE A 259 18.84 -4.13 -2.80
CA ILE A 259 18.91 -3.81 -4.23
C ILE A 259 19.11 -2.31 -4.42
N LYS A 260 18.32 -1.49 -3.72
CA LYS A 260 18.46 -0.04 -3.77
C LYS A 260 19.85 0.43 -3.36
N GLU A 261 20.34 -0.06 -2.23
CA GLU A 261 21.64 0.34 -1.69
C GLU A 261 22.82 -0.16 -2.54
N LYS A 262 22.78 -1.42 -3.00
CA LYS A 262 23.92 -2.05 -3.67
C LYS A 262 23.96 -1.83 -5.17
N LEU A 263 22.81 -1.66 -5.82
CA LEU A 263 22.72 -1.48 -7.27
C LEU A 263 22.40 -0.03 -7.67
N ASP A 264 22.19 0.87 -6.70
CA ASP A 264 21.74 2.25 -6.93
C ASP A 264 20.46 2.30 -7.78
N ILE A 265 19.56 1.34 -7.56
CA ILE A 265 18.28 1.24 -8.28
C ILE A 265 17.14 1.46 -7.33
N ASN A 266 16.43 2.54 -7.57
CA ASN A 266 15.19 2.78 -6.89
C ASN A 266 14.10 2.01 -7.64
N LEU A 267 13.44 1.07 -6.98
CA LEU A 267 12.30 0.34 -7.54
C LEU A 267 11.01 1.10 -7.23
N SER A 268 10.16 1.33 -8.23
CA SER A 268 8.81 1.84 -7.94
C SER A 268 8.05 0.78 -7.13
N PRO A 269 7.09 1.12 -6.27
CA PRO A 269 6.45 0.06 -5.48
C PRO A 269 5.59 -0.94 -6.29
N SER A 270 5.29 -0.64 -7.56
CA SER A 270 4.85 -1.66 -8.52
C SER A 270 5.98 -2.61 -8.93
N ASP A 271 7.17 -2.08 -9.23
CA ASP A 271 8.36 -2.91 -9.47
C ASP A 271 8.68 -3.79 -8.26
N ILE A 272 8.51 -3.26 -7.05
CA ILE A 272 8.63 -4.04 -5.81
C ILE A 272 7.59 -5.17 -5.78
N ALA A 273 6.31 -4.86 -6.02
CA ALA A 273 5.26 -5.87 -6.06
C ALA A 273 5.49 -6.95 -7.13
N GLU A 274 6.15 -6.62 -8.25
CA GLU A 274 6.53 -7.57 -9.27
C GLU A 274 7.85 -8.32 -8.97
N ALA A 275 8.70 -7.82 -8.09
CA ALA A 275 10.03 -8.36 -7.77
C ALA A 275 10.00 -9.68 -6.97
N THR A 276 9.04 -10.55 -7.25
CA THR A 276 8.74 -11.81 -6.55
C THR A 276 9.64 -12.99 -6.96
N SER A 277 10.66 -12.75 -7.78
CA SER A 277 11.65 -13.75 -8.17
C SER A 277 12.95 -13.11 -8.64
N ILE A 278 14.05 -13.86 -8.60
CA ILE A 278 15.36 -13.40 -9.12
C ILE A 278 15.24 -12.93 -10.57
N LYS A 279 14.52 -13.66 -11.41
CA LYS A 279 14.30 -13.29 -12.83
C LYS A 279 13.53 -11.98 -12.98
N ARG A 280 12.49 -11.78 -12.16
CA ARG A 280 11.69 -10.56 -12.21
C ARG A 280 12.51 -9.38 -11.71
N ILE A 281 13.22 -9.52 -10.61
CA ILE A 281 14.16 -8.49 -10.11
C ILE A 281 15.15 -8.10 -11.20
N LEU A 282 15.84 -9.07 -11.82
CA LEU A 282 16.80 -8.79 -12.89
C LEU A 282 16.16 -8.05 -14.08
N LYS A 283 14.98 -8.51 -14.52
CA LYS A 283 14.25 -7.91 -15.64
C LYS A 283 13.85 -6.46 -15.33
N ILE A 284 13.33 -6.23 -14.13
CA ILE A 284 12.89 -4.93 -13.64
C ILE A 284 14.07 -3.99 -13.50
N ALA A 285 15.15 -4.46 -12.86
CA ALA A 285 16.32 -3.65 -12.60
C ALA A 285 17.03 -3.25 -13.90
N ASN A 286 17.00 -4.08 -14.95
CA ASN A 286 17.48 -3.71 -16.28
C ASN A 286 16.47 -2.89 -17.12
N LYS A 287 15.20 -2.79 -16.70
CA LYS A 287 14.18 -1.94 -17.34
C LYS A 287 14.19 -0.50 -16.81
N ILE A 288 14.58 -0.31 -15.55
CA ILE A 288 14.58 0.98 -14.84
C ILE A 288 15.85 1.79 -15.11
N LYS A 289 16.89 1.15 -15.66
CA LYS A 289 18.09 1.83 -16.14
C LYS A 289 17.79 2.79 -17.29
#